data_AF-A0A2H0NCX8-F1
#
_entry.id   AF-A0A2H0NCX8-F1
#
_cell.length_a   1.000
_cell.length_b   1.000
_cell.length_c   1.000
_cell.angle_alpha   90.00
_cell.angle_beta   90.00
_cell.angle_gamma   90.00
#
_symmetry.space_group_name_H-M   'P 1'
#
loop_
_entity.id
_entity.type
_entity.pdbx_description
1 polymer ?
#
loop_
_entity_poly.entity_id
_entity_poly.type
_entity_poly.pdbx_seq_one_letter_code
_entity_poly.pdbx_strand_id
1 'polypeptide(L)'
;MVDFNNKISIIIDRNLKKLGSKEFAKTRNRLISKGVISYGVKVGEIRRIVKKYFKQFQEKETERSWLKVVKELMATKVLDDQMAGIFLLNLSLKTFEKVSISEIEKLITRYIDNWATCDAISSEVIAKVLKNSPEEIKILYTWTKSENIWLRRTALVTTVKLKNKIKDWQEVASKILSSFSKEKEPIVEKAVYWLERGIN
;
A
#
# COMPACT_ATOMS: atom_id res chain seq x y z
N MET A 1 -33.80 3.03 -2.18
CA MET A 1 -32.69 3.18 -1.21
C MET A 1 -31.47 3.69 -1.93
N VAL A 2 -30.96 4.87 -1.56
CA VAL A 2 -29.73 5.41 -2.16
C VAL A 2 -28.56 4.60 -1.61
N ASP A 3 -27.85 3.89 -2.46
CA ASP A 3 -26.61 3.17 -2.12
C ASP A 3 -25.55 4.20 -1.70
N PHE A 4 -25.43 4.47 -0.40
CA PHE A 4 -24.48 5.44 0.16
C PHE A 4 -23.02 5.03 -0.11
N ASN A 5 -22.76 3.74 -0.37
CA ASN A 5 -21.45 3.19 -0.69
C ASN A 5 -20.87 3.82 -1.96
N ASN A 6 -21.73 4.18 -2.92
CA ASN A 6 -21.33 4.81 -4.19
C ASN A 6 -20.89 6.29 -4.04
N LYS A 7 -20.81 6.86 -2.83
CA LYS A 7 -20.40 8.26 -2.63
C LYS A 7 -19.10 8.46 -1.88
N ILE A 8 -18.62 7.51 -1.07
CA ILE A 8 -17.49 7.80 -0.16
C ILE A 8 -16.19 8.02 -0.93
N SER A 9 -15.88 7.17 -1.91
CA SER A 9 -14.72 7.32 -2.80
C SER A 9 -14.74 8.66 -3.53
N ILE A 10 -15.90 9.03 -4.09
CA ILE A 10 -16.13 10.31 -4.78
C ILE A 10 -15.94 11.51 -3.83
N ILE A 11 -16.43 11.40 -2.60
CA ILE A 11 -16.27 12.46 -1.59
C ILE A 11 -14.80 12.63 -1.24
N ILE A 12 -14.06 11.54 -1.02
CA ILE A 12 -12.63 11.56 -0.71
C ILE A 12 -11.85 12.18 -1.88
N ASP A 13 -12.02 11.67 -3.11
CA ASP A 13 -11.39 12.20 -4.33
C ASP A 13 -11.61 13.71 -4.47
N ARG A 14 -12.87 14.17 -4.38
CA ARG A 14 -13.19 15.60 -4.50
C ARG A 14 -12.52 16.45 -3.43
N ASN A 15 -12.40 15.95 -2.20
CA ASN A 15 -11.72 16.68 -1.13
C ASN A 15 -10.21 16.72 -1.36
N LEU A 16 -9.61 15.63 -1.81
CA LEU A 16 -8.19 15.58 -2.15
C LEU A 16 -7.89 16.52 -3.31
N LYS A 17 -8.68 16.47 -4.39
CA LYS A 17 -8.53 17.35 -5.54
C LYS A 17 -8.62 18.82 -5.18
N LYS A 18 -9.52 19.21 -4.26
CA LYS A 18 -9.65 20.59 -3.75
C LYS A 18 -8.43 21.05 -2.95
N LEU A 19 -7.73 20.15 -2.25
CA LEU A 19 -6.52 20.47 -1.50
C LEU A 19 -5.24 20.40 -2.35
N GLY A 20 -5.36 20.01 -3.61
CA GLY A 20 -4.22 19.76 -4.49
C GLY A 20 -3.40 21.01 -4.79
N SER A 21 -2.07 20.88 -4.78
CA SER A 21 -1.14 21.90 -5.27
C SER A 21 -0.47 21.43 -6.56
N LYS A 22 -0.65 22.20 -7.65
CA LYS A 22 -0.02 21.92 -8.95
C LYS A 22 1.51 21.88 -8.87
N GLU A 23 2.11 22.77 -8.08
CA GLU A 23 3.56 22.80 -7.88
C GLU A 23 4.04 21.54 -7.15
N PHE A 24 3.33 21.14 -6.10
CA PHE A 24 3.71 19.95 -5.35
C PHE A 24 3.46 18.66 -6.15
N ALA A 25 2.39 18.62 -6.96
CA ALA A 25 2.13 17.54 -7.91
C ALA A 25 3.29 17.36 -8.90
N LYS A 26 3.76 18.45 -9.53
CA LYS A 26 4.92 18.42 -10.43
C LYS A 26 6.17 17.85 -9.76
N THR A 27 6.45 18.29 -8.53
CA THR A 27 7.58 17.77 -7.74
C THR A 27 7.45 16.27 -7.50
N ARG A 28 6.25 15.78 -7.13
CA ARG A 28 6.03 14.35 -6.91
C ARG A 28 6.13 13.51 -8.17
N ASN A 29 5.56 13.97 -9.28
CA ASN A 29 5.68 13.29 -10.56
C ASN A 29 7.15 13.17 -10.98
N ARG A 30 7.97 14.22 -10.79
CA ARG A 30 9.41 14.15 -11.06
C ARG A 30 10.13 13.11 -10.19
N LEU A 31 9.79 13.03 -8.91
CA LEU A 31 10.45 12.13 -7.95
C LEU A 31 10.04 10.66 -8.12
N ILE A 32 8.76 10.41 -8.44
CA ILE A 32 8.23 9.05 -8.50
C ILE A 32 8.44 8.46 -9.88
N SER A 33 7.75 9.01 -10.88
CA SER A 33 7.97 8.78 -12.31
C SER A 33 7.15 9.80 -13.12
N LYS A 34 7.63 10.14 -14.33
CA LYS A 34 6.96 11.13 -15.21
C LYS A 34 5.50 10.79 -15.55
N GLY A 35 5.10 9.53 -15.47
CA GLY A 35 3.74 9.05 -15.77
C GLY A 35 2.77 9.07 -14.59
N VAL A 36 3.22 9.37 -13.38
CA VAL A 36 2.33 9.43 -12.21
C VAL A 36 1.42 10.64 -12.29
N ILE A 37 0.14 10.45 -11.96
CA ILE A 37 -0.83 11.53 -11.80
C ILE A 37 -0.97 11.82 -10.31
N SER A 38 -0.86 13.08 -9.92
CA SER A 38 -1.05 13.52 -8.54
C SER A 38 -1.82 14.83 -8.51
N TYR A 39 -2.71 14.97 -7.52
CA TYR A 39 -3.33 16.25 -7.16
C TYR A 39 -2.36 17.14 -6.39
N GLY A 40 -1.33 16.56 -5.76
CA GLY A 40 -0.37 17.31 -4.96
C GLY A 40 -0.86 17.57 -3.54
N VAL A 41 -1.49 16.59 -2.88
CA VAL A 41 -1.95 16.66 -1.48
C VAL A 41 -0.95 16.09 -0.49
N LYS A 42 -0.48 16.85 0.50
CA LYS A 42 0.47 16.34 1.51
C LYS A 42 -0.06 15.08 2.19
N VAL A 43 0.81 14.09 2.43
CA VAL A 43 0.43 12.78 3.03
C VAL A 43 -0.34 12.95 4.34
N GLY A 44 0.02 13.93 5.18
CA GLY A 44 -0.72 14.25 6.41
C GLY A 44 -2.18 14.65 6.16
N GLU A 45 -2.44 15.41 5.09
CA GLU A 45 -3.79 15.82 4.68
C GLU A 45 -4.59 14.64 4.12
N ILE A 46 -3.95 13.75 3.35
CA ILE A 46 -4.59 12.51 2.87
C ILE A 46 -5.07 11.69 4.06
N ARG A 47 -4.19 11.45 5.05
CA ARG A 47 -4.53 10.72 6.28
C ARG A 47 -5.67 11.40 7.05
N ARG A 48 -5.63 12.73 7.16
CA ARG A 48 -6.66 13.52 7.86
C ARG A 48 -8.03 13.34 7.19
N ILE A 49 -8.11 13.44 5.87
CA ILE A 49 -9.34 13.24 5.09
C ILE A 49 -9.86 11.82 5.27
N VAL A 50 -9.01 10.82 5.06
CA VAL A 50 -9.39 9.40 5.18
C VAL A 50 -9.91 9.10 6.57
N LYS A 51 -9.21 9.54 7.63
CA LYS A 51 -9.63 9.33 9.03
C LYS A 51 -10.96 10.04 9.34
N LYS A 52 -11.18 11.25 8.82
CA LYS A 52 -12.43 11.99 9.00
C LYS A 52 -13.61 11.18 8.43
N TYR A 53 -13.52 10.75 7.18
CA TYR A 53 -14.63 10.05 6.53
C TYR A 53 -14.79 8.62 7.04
N PHE A 54 -13.71 7.93 7.39
CA PHE A 54 -13.80 6.64 8.08
C PHE A 54 -14.63 6.77 9.37
N LYS A 55 -14.28 7.70 10.26
CA LYS A 55 -15.05 7.93 11.50
C LYS A 55 -16.52 8.30 11.25
N GLN A 56 -16.79 9.08 10.22
CA GLN A 56 -18.15 9.53 9.90
C GLN A 56 -19.07 8.39 9.44
N PHE A 57 -18.51 7.35 8.80
CA PHE A 57 -19.29 6.28 8.17
C PHE A 57 -19.06 4.90 8.78
N GLN A 58 -18.07 4.69 9.64
CA GLN A 58 -17.66 3.35 10.13
C GLN A 58 -18.80 2.52 10.75
N GLU A 59 -19.76 3.14 11.43
CA GLU A 59 -20.89 2.44 12.08
C GLU A 59 -21.99 2.02 11.09
N LYS A 60 -21.98 2.59 9.88
CA LYS A 60 -23.00 2.37 8.85
C LYS A 60 -22.52 1.43 7.75
N GLU A 61 -21.25 1.06 7.78
CA GLU A 61 -20.57 0.41 6.69
C GLU A 61 -20.05 -0.98 7.10
N THR A 62 -20.05 -1.89 6.15
CA THR A 62 -19.50 -3.24 6.32
C THR A 62 -18.07 -3.30 5.80
N GLU A 63 -17.33 -4.33 6.20
CA GLU A 63 -16.03 -4.65 5.62
C GLU A 63 -16.06 -4.70 4.08
N ARG A 64 -17.08 -5.35 3.51
CA ARG A 64 -17.26 -5.45 2.06
C ARG A 64 -17.46 -4.08 1.40
N SER A 65 -18.19 -3.19 2.06
CA SER A 65 -18.37 -1.81 1.58
C SER A 65 -17.06 -1.03 1.62
N TRP A 66 -16.32 -1.10 2.72
CA TRP A 66 -15.01 -0.44 2.80
C TRP A 66 -14.02 -0.97 1.76
N LEU A 67 -13.99 -2.28 1.54
CA LEU A 67 -13.15 -2.87 0.49
C LEU A 67 -13.56 -2.39 -0.92
N LYS A 68 -14.86 -2.16 -1.18
CA LYS A 68 -15.33 -1.54 -2.42
C LYS A 68 -14.77 -0.12 -2.57
N VAL A 69 -14.86 0.71 -1.54
CA VAL A 69 -14.32 2.09 -1.54
C VAL A 69 -12.80 2.10 -1.75
N VAL A 70 -12.07 1.18 -1.09
CA VAL A 70 -10.62 1.01 -1.29
C VAL A 70 -10.30 0.70 -2.76
N LYS A 71 -11.01 -0.26 -3.36
CA LYS A 71 -10.83 -0.64 -4.77
C LYS A 71 -11.12 0.53 -5.70
N GLU A 72 -12.19 1.29 -5.46
CA GLU A 72 -12.56 2.46 -6.27
C GLU A 72 -11.47 3.54 -6.22
N LEU A 73 -10.97 3.87 -5.03
CA LEU A 73 -9.89 4.87 -4.86
C LEU A 73 -8.59 4.41 -5.54
N MET A 74 -8.21 3.14 -5.37
CA MET A 74 -6.98 2.61 -5.96
C MET A 74 -7.08 2.46 -7.50
N ALA A 75 -8.28 2.20 -8.04
CA ALA A 75 -8.52 2.05 -9.47
C ALA A 75 -8.34 3.34 -10.27
N THR A 76 -8.41 4.52 -9.62
CA THR A 76 -8.21 5.83 -10.28
C THR A 76 -6.82 5.99 -10.89
N LYS A 77 -5.82 5.25 -10.38
CA LYS A 77 -4.39 5.42 -10.67
C LYS A 77 -3.87 6.85 -10.43
N VAL A 78 -4.59 7.64 -9.62
CA VAL A 78 -4.10 8.90 -9.08
C VAL A 78 -3.40 8.60 -7.76
N LEU A 79 -2.16 9.08 -7.63
CA LEU A 79 -1.29 8.82 -6.49
C LEU A 79 -1.98 9.12 -5.15
N ASP A 80 -2.62 10.28 -5.05
CA ASP A 80 -3.24 10.75 -3.81
C ASP A 80 -4.46 9.88 -3.43
N ASP A 81 -5.23 9.41 -4.42
CA ASP A 81 -6.37 8.51 -4.21
C ASP A 81 -5.91 7.09 -3.89
N GLN A 82 -4.89 6.56 -4.58
CA GLN A 82 -4.28 5.27 -4.24
C GLN A 82 -3.74 5.28 -2.80
N MET A 83 -3.05 6.35 -2.38
CA MET A 83 -2.61 6.53 -0.99
C MET A 83 -3.81 6.58 -0.03
N ALA A 84 -4.90 7.26 -0.41
CA ALA A 84 -6.11 7.31 0.39
C ALA A 84 -6.73 5.92 0.57
N GLY A 85 -6.84 5.13 -0.50
CA GLY A 85 -7.30 3.75 -0.48
C GLY A 85 -6.45 2.86 0.43
N ILE A 86 -5.12 2.98 0.36
CA ILE A 86 -4.19 2.23 1.23
C ILE A 86 -4.38 2.61 2.70
N PHE A 87 -4.49 3.90 3.02
CA PHE A 87 -4.71 4.34 4.40
C PHE A 87 -6.09 3.91 4.92
N LEU A 88 -7.10 3.89 4.06
CA LEU A 88 -8.44 3.44 4.39
C LEU A 88 -8.44 1.93 4.66
N LEU A 89 -7.75 1.13 3.85
CA LEU A 89 -7.58 -0.31 4.06
C LEU A 89 -6.93 -0.62 5.42
N ASN A 90 -5.90 0.15 5.80
CA ASN A 90 -5.25 0.02 7.11
C ASN A 90 -6.19 0.40 8.27
N LEU A 91 -7.08 1.38 8.10
CA LEU A 91 -8.10 1.67 9.12
C LEU A 91 -9.15 0.56 9.20
N SER A 92 -9.64 0.09 8.06
CA SER A 92 -10.66 -0.96 8.01
C SER A 92 -10.15 -2.27 8.61
N LEU A 93 -8.89 -2.67 8.36
CA LEU A 93 -8.29 -3.87 8.94
C LEU A 93 -8.20 -3.86 10.48
N LYS A 94 -8.19 -2.68 11.10
CA LYS A 94 -8.21 -2.55 12.57
C LYS A 94 -9.60 -2.69 13.17
N THR A 95 -10.63 -2.55 12.34
CA THR A 95 -12.03 -2.52 12.74
C THR A 95 -12.79 -3.75 12.27
N PHE A 96 -12.36 -4.34 11.15
CA PHE A 96 -12.98 -5.49 10.50
C PHE A 96 -11.88 -6.52 10.22
N GLU A 97 -12.02 -7.72 10.79
CA GLU A 97 -10.95 -8.71 10.83
C GLU A 97 -10.75 -9.52 9.52
N LYS A 98 -11.57 -9.39 8.46
CA LYS A 98 -11.62 -10.43 7.40
C LYS A 98 -11.05 -10.07 6.02
N VAL A 99 -10.09 -9.13 5.89
CA VAL A 99 -9.38 -8.98 4.60
C VAL A 99 -8.18 -9.93 4.57
N SER A 100 -8.32 -11.04 3.85
CA SER A 100 -7.25 -12.02 3.68
C SER A 100 -6.06 -11.47 2.90
N ILE A 101 -4.87 -12.04 3.13
CA ILE A 101 -3.66 -11.63 2.41
C ILE A 101 -3.77 -11.84 0.89
N SER A 102 -4.52 -12.86 0.46
CA SER A 102 -4.84 -13.09 -0.95
C SER A 102 -5.66 -11.96 -1.56
N GLU A 103 -6.57 -11.35 -0.81
CA GLU A 103 -7.31 -10.19 -1.31
C GLU A 103 -6.42 -8.96 -1.44
N ILE A 104 -5.47 -8.78 -0.51
CA ILE A 104 -4.49 -7.69 -0.59
C ILE A 104 -3.52 -7.92 -1.76
N GLU A 105 -3.12 -9.17 -2.04
CA GLU A 105 -2.33 -9.53 -3.23
C GLU A 105 -3.03 -9.10 -4.52
N LYS A 106 -4.35 -9.31 -4.64
CA LYS A 106 -5.14 -8.83 -5.78
C LYS A 106 -5.16 -7.30 -5.87
N LEU A 107 -5.19 -6.59 -4.74
CA LEU A 107 -5.09 -5.12 -4.75
C LEU A 107 -3.73 -4.66 -5.27
N ILE A 108 -2.64 -5.33 -4.85
CA ILE A 108 -1.29 -5.01 -5.30
C ILE A 108 -1.17 -5.22 -6.81
N THR A 109 -1.45 -6.44 -7.27
CA THR A 109 -1.30 -6.84 -8.67
C THR A 109 -2.17 -6.02 -9.63
N ARG A 110 -3.37 -5.61 -9.18
CA ARG A 110 -4.31 -4.88 -10.04
C ARG A 110 -4.11 -3.37 -10.04
N TYR A 111 -3.73 -2.78 -8.91
CA TYR A 111 -3.81 -1.33 -8.75
C TYR A 111 -2.48 -0.64 -8.47
N ILE A 112 -1.45 -1.33 -7.98
CA ILE A 112 -0.14 -0.70 -7.73
C ILE A 112 0.63 -0.60 -9.04
N ASP A 113 1.18 0.57 -9.32
CA ASP A 113 1.90 0.90 -10.55
C ASP A 113 3.06 1.89 -10.34
N ASN A 114 3.38 2.19 -9.09
CA ASN A 114 4.48 3.07 -8.75
C ASN A 114 5.09 2.68 -7.40
N TRP A 115 6.37 3.02 -7.21
CA TRP A 115 7.10 2.61 -6.01
C TRP A 115 6.56 3.29 -4.74
N ALA A 116 5.97 4.48 -4.84
CA ALA A 116 5.48 5.20 -3.66
C ALA A 116 4.24 4.53 -3.06
N THR A 117 3.30 4.08 -3.89
CA THR A 117 2.13 3.31 -3.43
C THR A 117 2.50 1.89 -3.02
N CYS A 118 3.46 1.27 -3.72
CA CYS A 118 4.03 -0.02 -3.33
C CYS A 118 4.64 0.04 -1.90
N ASP A 119 5.43 1.07 -1.61
CA ASP A 119 6.05 1.23 -0.29
C ASP A 119 5.02 1.59 0.78
N ALA A 120 4.00 2.37 0.41
CA ALA A 120 2.88 2.70 1.30
C ALA A 120 2.11 1.44 1.70
N ILE A 121 1.68 0.59 0.75
CA ILE A 121 0.94 -0.64 1.09
C ILE A 121 1.80 -1.63 1.86
N SER A 122 3.09 -1.75 1.53
CA SER A 122 4.05 -2.58 2.27
C SER A 122 4.14 -2.19 3.75
N SER A 123 4.25 -0.88 4.02
CA SER A 123 4.47 -0.36 5.38
C SER A 123 3.18 -0.18 6.19
N GLU A 124 2.10 0.25 5.55
CA GLU A 124 0.84 0.56 6.23
C GLU A 124 -0.06 -0.65 6.42
N VAL A 125 0.04 -1.63 5.53
CA VAL A 125 -0.87 -2.77 5.48
C VAL A 125 -0.10 -4.07 5.74
N ILE A 126 0.74 -4.51 4.78
CA ILE A 126 1.33 -5.85 4.82
C ILE A 126 2.18 -6.07 6.08
N ALA A 127 3.10 -5.14 6.40
CA ALA A 127 3.96 -5.28 7.57
C ALA A 127 3.18 -5.32 8.90
N LYS A 128 1.96 -4.76 8.95
CA LYS A 128 1.10 -4.85 10.15
C LYS A 128 0.34 -6.16 10.20
N VAL A 129 -0.18 -6.62 9.06
CA VAL A 129 -0.81 -7.94 8.93
C VAL A 129 0.16 -9.03 9.36
N LEU A 130 1.36 -9.07 8.77
CA LEU A 130 2.37 -10.10 9.07
C LEU A 130 2.95 -10.00 10.48
N LYS A 131 2.94 -8.81 11.11
CA LYS A 131 3.32 -8.68 12.52
C LYS A 131 2.31 -9.36 13.43
N ASN A 132 1.03 -9.30 13.08
CA ASN A 132 -0.06 -9.87 13.89
C ASN A 132 -0.35 -11.34 13.53
N SER A 133 0.04 -11.77 12.33
CA SER A 133 -0.10 -13.14 11.81
C SER A 133 1.23 -13.65 11.22
N PRO A 134 2.24 -13.96 12.06
CA PRO A 134 3.56 -14.40 11.59
C PRO A 134 3.53 -15.65 10.70
N GLU A 135 2.52 -16.51 10.86
CA GLU A 135 2.28 -17.69 10.02
C GLU A 135 2.12 -17.36 8.53
N GLU A 136 1.65 -16.15 8.22
CA GLU A 136 1.46 -15.67 6.84
C GLU A 136 2.75 -15.16 6.18
N ILE A 137 3.86 -15.03 6.92
CA ILE A 137 5.16 -14.54 6.38
C ILE A 137 5.60 -15.31 5.13
N LYS A 138 5.22 -16.59 5.03
CA LYS A 138 5.53 -17.44 3.88
C LYS A 138 5.07 -16.85 2.54
N ILE A 139 4.05 -15.98 2.54
CA ILE A 139 3.60 -15.30 1.32
C ILE A 139 4.71 -14.46 0.69
N LEU A 140 5.60 -13.87 1.49
CA LEU A 140 6.68 -13.03 0.98
C LEU A 140 7.63 -13.86 0.11
N TYR A 141 7.89 -15.12 0.47
CA TYR A 141 8.68 -16.06 -0.33
C TYR A 141 8.00 -16.45 -1.64
N THR A 142 6.66 -16.47 -1.67
CA THR A 142 5.91 -16.67 -2.91
C THR A 142 6.03 -15.45 -3.81
N TRP A 143 5.89 -14.25 -3.23
CA TRP A 143 5.98 -12.99 -3.97
C TRP A 143 7.37 -12.72 -4.55
N THR A 144 8.46 -13.17 -3.91
CA THR A 144 9.82 -13.03 -4.49
C THR A 144 9.97 -13.73 -5.84
N LYS A 145 9.16 -14.76 -6.11
CA LYS A 145 9.19 -15.56 -7.35
C LYS A 145 8.17 -15.09 -8.41
N SER A 146 7.37 -14.07 -8.10
CA SER A 146 6.35 -13.58 -9.03
C SER A 146 6.96 -12.85 -10.21
N GLU A 147 6.38 -13.00 -11.40
CA GLU A 147 6.69 -12.16 -12.56
C GLU A 147 6.26 -10.69 -12.33
N ASN A 148 5.30 -10.46 -11.43
CA ASN A 148 4.85 -9.11 -11.08
C ASN A 148 5.90 -8.38 -10.22
N ILE A 149 6.48 -7.32 -10.80
CA ILE A 149 7.53 -6.51 -10.17
C ILE A 149 7.08 -5.87 -8.84
N TRP A 150 5.79 -5.54 -8.70
CA TRP A 150 5.25 -4.92 -7.50
C TRP A 150 5.09 -5.90 -6.35
N LEU A 151 4.77 -7.17 -6.64
CA LEU A 151 4.80 -8.22 -5.62
C LEU A 151 6.23 -8.46 -5.12
N ARG A 152 7.20 -8.57 -6.05
CA ARG A 152 8.62 -8.71 -5.69
C ARG A 152 9.12 -7.54 -4.84
N ARG A 153 8.85 -6.30 -5.25
CA ARG A 153 9.19 -5.10 -4.46
C ARG A 153 8.47 -5.08 -3.12
N THR A 154 7.18 -5.44 -3.07
CA THR A 154 6.41 -5.50 -1.82
C THR A 154 7.03 -6.50 -0.85
N ALA A 155 7.50 -7.66 -1.32
CA ALA A 155 8.17 -8.65 -0.49
C ALA A 155 9.41 -8.06 0.20
N LEU A 156 10.28 -7.40 -0.57
CA LEU A 156 11.49 -6.76 -0.08
C LEU A 156 11.19 -5.63 0.91
N VAL A 157 10.35 -4.67 0.50
CA VAL A 157 10.06 -3.47 1.31
C VAL A 157 9.31 -3.85 2.60
N THR A 158 8.36 -4.78 2.54
CA THR A 158 7.69 -5.31 3.74
C THR A 158 8.72 -5.86 4.72
N THR A 159 9.67 -6.66 4.23
CA THR A 159 10.73 -7.24 5.07
C THR A 159 11.58 -6.18 5.71
N VAL A 160 12.00 -5.13 4.98
CA VAL A 160 12.69 -3.97 5.57
C VAL A 160 11.86 -3.36 6.71
N LYS A 161 10.54 -3.23 6.54
CA LYS A 161 9.63 -2.65 7.55
C LYS A 161 9.33 -3.58 8.73
N LEU A 162 9.61 -4.88 8.62
CA LEU A 162 9.48 -5.86 9.70
C LEU A 162 10.72 -5.95 10.59
N LYS A 163 11.82 -5.24 10.27
CA LYS A 163 13.03 -5.22 11.12
C LYS A 163 12.68 -4.85 12.55
N ASN A 164 13.13 -5.67 13.50
CA ASN A 164 12.85 -5.57 14.94
C ASN A 164 11.36 -5.67 15.34
N LYS A 165 10.49 -6.17 14.45
CA LYS A 165 9.05 -6.39 14.72
C LYS A 165 8.64 -7.86 14.78
N ILE A 166 9.50 -8.75 14.31
CA ILE A 166 9.35 -10.21 14.35
C ILE A 166 10.66 -10.84 14.86
N LYS A 167 10.56 -12.00 15.50
CA LYS A 167 11.70 -12.64 16.21
C LYS A 167 12.77 -13.18 15.24
N ASP A 168 12.32 -13.73 14.13
CA ASP A 168 13.10 -14.45 13.11
C ASP A 168 13.48 -13.57 11.91
N TRP A 169 13.47 -12.24 12.09
CA TRP A 169 13.63 -11.29 10.99
C TRP A 169 14.90 -11.50 10.16
N GLN A 170 16.04 -11.79 10.79
CA GLN A 170 17.32 -11.99 10.08
C GLN A 170 17.28 -13.22 9.15
N GLU A 171 16.63 -14.31 9.58
CA GLU A 171 16.45 -15.51 8.76
C GLU A 171 15.53 -15.22 7.58
N VAL A 172 14.39 -14.56 7.84
CA VAL A 172 13.43 -14.14 6.80
C VAL A 172 14.12 -13.23 5.77
N ALA A 173 14.89 -12.24 6.23
CA ALA A 173 15.61 -11.30 5.38
C ALA A 173 16.65 -12.02 4.50
N SER A 174 17.46 -12.90 5.07
CA SER A 174 18.48 -13.67 4.35
C SER A 174 17.86 -14.56 3.28
N LYS A 175 16.75 -15.23 3.61
CA LYS A 175 16.01 -16.10 2.68
C LYS A 175 15.32 -15.33 1.55
N ILE A 176 14.85 -14.12 1.83
CA ILE A 176 14.29 -13.26 0.79
C ILE A 176 15.40 -12.78 -0.14
N LEU A 177 16.51 -12.27 0.39
CA LEU A 177 17.64 -11.79 -0.42
C LEU A 177 18.22 -12.86 -1.36
N SER A 178 18.29 -14.12 -0.92
CA SER A 178 18.79 -15.21 -1.77
C SER A 178 17.95 -15.44 -3.03
N SER A 179 16.71 -14.91 -3.08
CA SER A 179 15.86 -14.98 -4.28
C SER A 179 16.18 -13.92 -5.34
N PHE A 180 17.04 -12.93 -5.06
CA PHE A 180 17.24 -11.74 -5.92
C PHE A 180 18.62 -11.62 -6.57
N SER A 181 19.41 -12.70 -6.63
CA SER A 181 20.78 -12.69 -7.21
C SER A 181 20.87 -12.28 -8.69
N LYS A 182 19.75 -12.29 -9.41
CA LYS A 182 19.66 -11.92 -10.85
C LYS A 182 18.62 -10.84 -11.13
N GLU A 183 18.13 -10.14 -10.11
CA GLU A 183 17.17 -9.06 -10.31
C GLU A 183 17.80 -7.95 -11.17
N LYS A 184 17.02 -7.43 -12.13
CA LYS A 184 17.46 -6.39 -13.07
C LYS A 184 16.51 -5.21 -13.12
N GLU A 185 15.34 -5.33 -12.49
CA GLU A 185 14.37 -4.24 -12.41
C GLU A 185 14.88 -3.17 -11.44
N PRO A 186 15.21 -1.94 -11.88
CA PRO A 186 15.89 -0.97 -11.03
C PRO A 186 15.11 -0.59 -9.78
N ILE A 187 13.77 -0.58 -9.88
CA ILE A 187 12.91 -0.34 -8.73
C ILE A 187 12.96 -1.51 -7.73
N VAL A 188 13.17 -2.75 -8.16
CA VAL A 188 13.27 -3.89 -7.25
C VAL A 188 14.68 -3.95 -6.64
N GLU A 189 15.72 -3.76 -7.45
CA GLU A 189 17.12 -3.69 -6.99
C GLU A 189 17.32 -2.67 -5.86
N LYS A 190 16.69 -1.51 -5.95
CA LYS A 190 16.76 -0.50 -4.88
C LYS A 190 16.19 -1.02 -3.55
N ALA A 191 15.15 -1.86 -3.59
CA ALA A 191 14.60 -2.48 -2.39
C ALA A 191 15.49 -3.63 -1.87
N VAL A 192 16.19 -4.35 -2.75
CA VAL A 192 17.23 -5.33 -2.38
C VAL A 192 18.32 -4.63 -1.58
N TYR A 193 18.89 -3.54 -2.11
CA TYR A 193 19.92 -2.74 -1.43
C TYR A 193 19.49 -2.26 -0.04
N TRP A 194 18.24 -1.83 0.11
CA TRP A 194 17.71 -1.42 1.42
C TRP A 194 17.64 -2.58 2.42
N LEU A 195 17.31 -3.78 1.96
CA LEU A 195 17.25 -4.96 2.81
C LEU A 195 18.65 -5.47 3.19
N GLU A 196 19.61 -5.45 2.25
CA GLU A 196 21.02 -5.78 2.53
C GLU A 196 21.61 -4.89 3.61
N ARG A 197 21.39 -3.56 3.52
CA ARG A 197 21.78 -2.60 4.56
C ARG A 197 21.07 -2.80 5.90
N GLY A 198 19.98 -3.56 5.91
CA GLY A 198 19.29 -3.92 7.13
C GLY A 198 19.96 -5.08 7.86
N ILE A 199 20.67 -5.95 7.16
CA ILE A 199 21.32 -7.13 7.75
C ILE A 199 22.70 -6.77 8.31
N ASN A 200 23.45 -5.94 7.57
CA ASN A 200 24.75 -5.41 7.98
C ASN A 200 24.59 -4.32 9.05
#